data_AF-A0A6P7IDI5-F1
#
_entry.id   AF-A0A6P7IDI5-F1
#
_cell.length_a   1.000
_cell.length_b   1.000
_cell.length_c   1.000
_cell.angle_alpha   90.00
_cell.angle_beta   90.00
_cell.angle_gamma   90.00
#
_symmetry.space_group_name_H-M   'P 1'
#
loop_
_entity.id
_entity.type
_entity.pdbx_description
1 polymer ?
#
loop_
_entity_poly.entity_id
_entity_poly.type
_entity_poly.pdbx_seq_one_letter_code
_entity_poly.pdbx_strand_id
1 'polypeptide(L)'
;MYNVKSPEEEAVERRRRAETARKARIFNARQRVIGINIEGLNQQVHEKKLQQHMEKCQDEAYDTLRKYQDKALLQQDLMNKKMQRELQIELTQYWAIQQQVEDSRDADLKHGHKGAFNITIPESKLGPASMQIFQGEGVGEEKLRREQTEQTEKDLQAQMEDNKRRHMEDKHKEMLVDRELVHTDLWAIEQAALEKERQKTTCIVNDSYNQVLAAERAEKLREQREAEERESLAHMFHTMTSDLMTECVEAADIQVGGGRPPQVLVNQWKGMNTEQLSTIHKQRDQQLLEKQKQRDAEKIQDAAWNLQLLKWSKDAEKQERRVAELKREQEIQMDRLNMQLAREQQAHQEYLNKKLYTNKPTKDYFWQFNTSSR
;
A
#
# COMPACT_ATOMS: atom_id res chain seq x y z
N MET A 1 -5.14 34.02 39.70
CA MET A 1 -5.43 34.58 38.36
C MET A 1 -5.76 33.44 37.42
N TYR A 2 -7.04 33.09 37.28
CA TYR A 2 -7.46 32.15 36.23
C TYR A 2 -7.47 32.91 34.91
N ASN A 3 -6.54 32.56 34.04
CA ASN A 3 -6.37 33.16 32.73
C ASN A 3 -7.55 32.70 31.85
N VAL A 4 -8.63 33.47 31.83
CA VAL A 4 -9.81 33.22 30.99
C VAL A 4 -9.39 33.50 29.56
N LYS A 5 -9.17 32.43 28.79
CA LYS A 5 -8.81 32.51 27.37
C LYS A 5 -9.95 33.16 26.60
N SER A 6 -9.61 33.95 25.58
CA SER A 6 -10.64 34.54 24.74
C SER A 6 -11.39 33.44 23.95
N PRO A 7 -12.68 33.64 23.61
CA PRO A 7 -13.45 32.65 22.83
C PRO A 7 -12.79 32.26 21.50
N GLU A 8 -12.03 33.19 20.92
CA GLU A 8 -11.27 32.99 19.69
C GLU A 8 -10.06 32.06 19.90
N GLU A 9 -9.31 32.25 20.99
CA GLU A 9 -8.20 31.38 21.37
C GLU A 9 -8.67 29.95 21.70
N GLU A 10 -9.83 29.80 22.34
CA GLU A 10 -10.43 28.49 22.60
C GLU A 10 -10.86 27.78 21.31
N ALA A 11 -11.36 28.54 20.33
CA ALA A 11 -11.72 27.99 19.02
C ALA A 11 -10.49 27.55 18.21
N VAL A 12 -9.38 28.28 18.32
CA VAL A 12 -8.10 27.91 17.68
C VAL A 12 -7.51 26.67 18.35
N GLU A 13 -7.51 26.61 19.68
CA GLU A 13 -7.01 25.45 20.42
C GLU A 13 -7.87 24.19 20.18
N ARG A 14 -9.20 24.32 20.05
CA ARG A 14 -10.06 23.21 19.61
C ARG A 14 -9.70 22.72 18.21
N ARG A 15 -9.45 23.62 17.26
CA ARG A 15 -9.01 23.26 15.90
C ARG A 15 -7.66 22.54 15.92
N ARG A 16 -6.69 23.05 16.67
CA ARG A 16 -5.38 22.39 16.82
C ARG A 16 -5.51 20.99 17.42
N ARG A 17 -6.31 20.82 18.49
CA ARG A 17 -6.56 19.51 19.11
C ARG A 17 -7.29 18.54 18.17
N ALA A 18 -8.24 19.02 17.38
CA ALA A 18 -8.92 18.22 16.38
C ALA A 18 -7.96 17.78 15.25
N GLU A 19 -7.09 18.68 14.79
CA GLU A 19 -6.08 18.34 13.80
C GLU A 19 -5.02 17.36 14.32
N THR A 20 -4.55 17.49 15.55
CA THR A 20 -3.58 16.54 16.12
C THR A 20 -4.21 15.15 16.26
N ALA A 21 -5.45 15.06 16.74
CA ALA A 21 -6.21 13.80 16.80
C ALA A 21 -6.45 13.21 15.40
N ARG A 22 -6.72 14.04 14.39
CA ARG A 22 -6.88 13.61 12.99
C ARG A 22 -5.56 13.10 12.40
N LYS A 23 -4.45 13.83 12.60
CA LYS A 23 -3.13 13.43 12.12
C LYS A 23 -2.73 12.07 12.70
N ALA A 24 -2.93 11.86 14.00
CA ALA A 24 -2.66 10.59 14.65
C ALA A 24 -3.37 9.38 13.99
N ARG A 25 -4.61 9.58 13.52
CA ARG A 25 -5.37 8.54 12.78
C ARG A 25 -4.88 8.34 11.35
N ILE A 26 -4.61 9.43 10.62
CA ILE A 26 -4.22 9.36 9.20
C ILE A 26 -2.84 8.71 9.02
N PHE A 27 -1.90 9.04 9.90
CA PHE A 27 -0.53 8.52 9.84
C PHE A 27 -0.41 7.08 10.36
N ASN A 28 -1.40 6.56 11.10
CA ASN A 28 -1.43 5.16 11.52
C ASN A 28 -2.03 4.28 10.41
N ALA A 29 -1.16 3.62 9.63
CA ALA A 29 -1.57 2.77 8.51
C ALA A 29 -2.52 1.62 8.93
N ARG A 30 -2.33 1.04 10.13
CA ARG A 30 -3.17 -0.06 10.63
C ARG A 30 -4.57 0.41 11.00
N GLN A 31 -4.70 1.55 11.69
CA GLN A 31 -6.00 2.14 11.99
C GLN A 31 -6.73 2.65 10.74
N ARG A 32 -5.99 3.06 9.70
CA ARG A 32 -6.56 3.48 8.42
C ARG A 32 -7.14 2.31 7.62
N VAL A 33 -6.52 1.14 7.67
CA VAL A 33 -6.98 -0.07 6.96
C VAL A 33 -8.01 -0.85 7.78
N ILE A 34 -7.83 -0.96 9.11
CA ILE A 34 -8.68 -1.75 10.02
C ILE A 34 -8.99 -0.94 11.28
N GLY A 35 -9.70 0.18 11.11
CA GLY A 35 -10.13 1.04 12.21
C GLY A 35 -11.46 0.58 12.81
N ILE A 36 -11.43 -0.40 13.73
CA ILE A 36 -12.63 -0.93 14.38
C ILE A 36 -12.66 -0.47 15.85
N ASN A 37 -13.76 0.16 16.25
CA ASN A 37 -14.02 0.50 17.65
C ASN A 37 -14.61 -0.72 18.39
N ILE A 38 -13.73 -1.57 18.94
CA ILE A 38 -14.11 -2.81 19.62
C ILE A 38 -14.99 -2.53 20.85
N GLU A 39 -14.68 -1.47 21.61
CA GLU A 39 -15.45 -1.11 22.81
C GLU A 39 -16.86 -0.66 22.45
N GLY A 40 -17.00 0.18 21.43
CA GLY A 40 -18.32 0.60 20.92
C GLY A 40 -19.13 -0.57 20.34
N LEU A 41 -18.47 -1.48 19.63
CA LEU A 41 -19.15 -2.68 19.10
C LEU A 41 -19.60 -3.62 20.23
N ASN A 42 -18.79 -3.78 21.28
CA ASN A 42 -19.16 -4.56 22.46
C ASN A 42 -20.34 -3.94 23.21
N GLN A 43 -20.39 -2.61 23.32
CA GLN A 43 -21.55 -1.91 23.89
C GLN A 43 -22.82 -2.15 23.06
N GLN A 44 -22.74 -2.03 21.73
CA GLN A 44 -23.88 -2.32 20.84
C GLN A 44 -24.37 -3.76 20.95
N VAL A 45 -23.45 -4.73 21.05
CA VAL A 45 -23.81 -6.15 21.25
C VAL A 45 -24.50 -6.34 22.61
N HIS A 46 -24.03 -5.68 23.66
CA HIS A 46 -24.65 -5.74 24.98
C HIS A 46 -26.04 -5.12 24.97
N GLU A 47 -26.21 -3.94 24.38
CA GLU A 47 -27.52 -3.27 24.23
C GLU A 47 -28.51 -4.14 23.45
N LYS A 48 -28.08 -4.75 22.35
CA LYS A 48 -28.91 -5.66 21.56
C LYS A 48 -29.35 -6.89 22.36
N LYS A 49 -28.45 -7.47 23.16
CA LYS A 49 -28.80 -8.59 24.05
C LYS A 49 -29.81 -8.18 25.12
N LEU A 50 -29.65 -6.99 25.70
CA LEU A 50 -30.58 -6.45 26.68
C LEU A 50 -31.97 -6.22 26.06
N GLN A 51 -32.03 -5.64 24.85
CA GLN A 51 -33.29 -5.46 24.12
C GLN A 51 -33.98 -6.79 23.85
N GLN A 52 -33.26 -7.80 23.35
CA GLN A 52 -33.81 -9.14 23.12
C GLN A 52 -34.32 -9.80 24.41
N HIS A 53 -33.63 -9.59 25.53
CA HIS A 53 -34.08 -10.10 26.82
C HIS A 53 -35.38 -9.41 27.27
N MET A 54 -35.45 -8.07 27.12
CA MET A 54 -36.65 -7.30 27.46
C MET A 54 -37.86 -7.70 26.59
N GLU A 55 -37.66 -7.89 25.29
CA GLU A 55 -38.70 -8.36 24.36
C GLU A 55 -39.21 -9.74 24.76
N LYS A 56 -38.32 -10.69 25.05
CA LYS A 56 -38.71 -12.02 25.56
C LYS A 56 -39.52 -11.93 26.85
N CYS A 57 -39.10 -11.09 27.81
CA CYS A 57 -39.86 -10.91 29.04
C CYS A 57 -41.24 -10.29 28.79
N GLN A 58 -41.37 -9.41 27.79
CA GLN A 58 -42.67 -8.86 27.39
C GLN A 58 -43.56 -9.93 26.77
N ASP A 59 -43.02 -10.74 25.86
CA ASP A 59 -43.76 -11.85 25.23
C ASP A 59 -44.25 -12.86 26.28
N GLU A 60 -43.38 -13.24 27.23
CA GLU A 60 -43.74 -14.11 28.35
C GLU A 60 -44.87 -13.50 29.22
N ALA A 61 -44.83 -12.18 29.46
CA ALA A 61 -45.88 -11.47 30.18
C ALA A 61 -47.21 -11.48 29.39
N TYR A 62 -47.18 -11.29 28.07
CA TYR A 62 -48.38 -11.38 27.24
C TYR A 62 -48.95 -12.80 27.17
N ASP A 63 -48.11 -13.82 27.10
CA ASP A 63 -48.53 -15.22 27.12
C ASP A 63 -49.18 -15.61 28.44
N THR A 64 -48.63 -15.14 29.56
CA THR A 64 -49.25 -15.36 30.89
C THR A 64 -50.59 -14.65 31.01
N LEU A 65 -50.71 -13.42 30.49
CA LEU A 65 -51.98 -12.69 30.45
C LEU A 65 -53.02 -13.42 29.58
N ARG A 66 -52.65 -13.91 28.40
CA ARG A 66 -53.54 -14.69 27.53
C ARG A 66 -54.08 -15.92 28.24
N LYS A 67 -53.21 -16.69 28.90
CA LYS A 67 -53.61 -17.87 29.69
C LYS A 67 -54.58 -17.52 30.82
N TYR A 68 -54.42 -16.35 31.46
CA TYR A 68 -55.34 -15.88 32.49
C TYR A 68 -56.70 -15.52 31.89
N GLN A 69 -56.73 -14.79 30.77
CA GLN A 69 -57.96 -14.42 30.07
C GLN A 69 -58.73 -15.65 29.58
N ASP A 70 -58.05 -16.64 28.99
CA ASP A 70 -58.68 -17.88 28.54
C ASP A 70 -59.33 -18.65 29.69
N LYS A 71 -58.67 -18.71 30.85
CA LYS A 71 -59.24 -19.33 32.06
C LYS A 71 -60.47 -18.59 32.56
N ALA A 72 -60.46 -17.26 32.56
CA ALA A 72 -61.60 -16.45 32.97
C ALA A 72 -62.79 -16.67 32.02
N LEU A 73 -62.55 -16.71 30.71
CA LEU A 73 -63.57 -16.98 29.70
C LEU A 73 -64.20 -18.37 29.91
N LEU A 74 -63.37 -19.40 30.12
CA LEU A 74 -63.84 -20.76 30.39
C LEU A 74 -64.68 -20.83 31.66
N GLN A 75 -64.29 -20.13 32.72
CA GLN A 75 -65.07 -20.07 33.97
C GLN A 75 -66.43 -19.39 33.73
N GLN A 76 -66.46 -18.29 32.98
CA GLN A 76 -67.70 -17.61 32.63
C GLN A 76 -68.63 -18.51 31.81
N ASP A 77 -68.09 -19.22 30.81
CA ASP A 77 -68.84 -20.17 30.00
C ASP A 77 -69.45 -21.31 30.84
N LEU A 78 -68.69 -21.83 31.81
CA LEU A 78 -69.18 -22.86 32.71
C LEU A 78 -70.30 -22.34 33.62
N MET A 79 -70.21 -21.11 34.12
CA MET A 79 -71.26 -20.49 34.92
C MET A 79 -72.51 -20.23 34.08
N ASN A 80 -72.36 -19.69 32.86
CA ASN A 80 -73.47 -19.47 31.93
C ASN A 80 -74.21 -20.78 31.62
N LYS A 81 -73.47 -21.86 31.34
CA LYS A 81 -74.05 -23.19 31.09
C LYS A 81 -74.72 -23.80 32.32
N LYS A 82 -74.31 -23.44 33.54
CA LYS A 82 -75.01 -23.86 34.78
C LYS A 82 -76.31 -23.09 34.94
N MET A 83 -76.25 -21.76 34.82
CA MET A 83 -77.43 -20.89 34.90
C MET A 83 -78.50 -21.27 33.86
N GLN A 84 -78.10 -21.55 32.62
CA GLN A 84 -79.03 -22.02 31.58
C GLN A 84 -79.71 -23.34 31.95
N ARG A 85 -78.97 -24.27 32.57
CA ARG A 85 -79.53 -25.55 33.03
C ARG A 85 -80.49 -25.38 34.21
N GLU A 86 -80.13 -24.52 35.17
CA GLU A 86 -80.98 -24.19 36.31
C GLU A 86 -82.28 -23.53 35.85
N LEU A 87 -82.19 -22.53 34.97
CA LEU A 87 -83.36 -21.88 34.38
C LEU A 87 -84.26 -22.87 33.64
N GLN A 88 -83.67 -23.81 32.88
CA GLN A 88 -84.44 -24.83 32.18
C GLN A 88 -85.18 -25.76 33.15
N ILE A 89 -84.54 -26.14 34.26
CA ILE A 89 -85.16 -26.95 35.31
C ILE A 89 -86.30 -26.17 35.97
N GLU A 90 -86.08 -24.91 36.34
CA GLU A 90 -87.09 -24.04 36.95
C GLU A 90 -88.30 -23.84 36.02
N LEU A 91 -88.08 -23.59 34.73
CA LEU A 91 -89.14 -23.49 33.73
C LEU A 91 -89.94 -24.79 33.63
N THR A 92 -89.27 -25.93 33.64
CA THR A 92 -89.93 -27.24 33.56
C THR A 92 -90.77 -27.50 34.81
N GLN A 93 -90.25 -27.15 36.00
CA GLN A 93 -91.00 -27.24 37.26
C GLN A 93 -92.18 -26.28 37.29
N TYR A 94 -92.00 -25.05 36.79
CA TYR A 94 -93.04 -24.05 36.68
C TYR A 94 -94.20 -24.54 35.80
N TRP A 95 -93.90 -25.10 34.62
CA TRP A 95 -94.91 -25.70 33.74
C TRP A 95 -95.64 -26.85 34.42
N ALA A 96 -94.92 -27.74 35.12
CA ALA A 96 -95.50 -28.88 35.81
C ALA A 96 -96.42 -28.49 36.98
N ILE A 97 -96.20 -27.33 37.61
CA ILE A 97 -96.97 -26.88 38.80
C ILE A 97 -98.11 -25.95 38.41
N GLN A 98 -97.88 -24.97 37.53
CA GLN A 98 -98.83 -23.88 37.26
C GLN A 98 -99.56 -23.98 35.92
N GLN A 99 -99.14 -24.89 35.03
CA GLN A 99 -99.76 -25.09 33.73
C GLN A 99 -100.27 -26.52 33.57
N GLN A 100 -100.84 -27.08 34.64
CA GLN A 100 -101.51 -28.37 34.54
C GLN A 100 -102.79 -28.23 33.72
N VAL A 101 -103.12 -29.27 32.97
CA VAL A 101 -104.34 -29.32 32.14
C VAL A 101 -105.61 -29.16 33.00
N GLU A 102 -105.53 -29.58 34.26
CA GLU A 102 -106.60 -29.49 35.26
C GLU A 102 -106.85 -28.07 35.79
N ASP A 103 -105.85 -27.19 35.76
CA ASP A 103 -105.96 -25.80 36.21
C ASP A 103 -106.47 -24.86 35.10
N SER A 104 -106.74 -25.43 33.92
CA SER A 104 -107.31 -24.69 32.81
C SER A 104 -108.74 -24.24 33.11
N ARG A 105 -109.10 -23.05 32.63
CA ARG A 105 -110.40 -22.43 32.84
C ARG A 105 -111.57 -23.24 32.25
N ASP A 106 -111.26 -24.16 31.35
CA ASP A 106 -112.19 -25.08 30.66
C ASP A 106 -111.97 -26.56 31.07
N ALA A 107 -111.32 -26.82 32.21
CA ALA A 107 -111.02 -28.17 32.67
C ALA A 107 -112.29 -29.01 32.92
N ASP A 108 -113.38 -28.37 33.32
CA ASP A 108 -114.72 -28.94 33.47
C ASP A 108 -115.34 -29.40 32.12
N LEU A 109 -115.04 -28.70 31.03
CA LEU A 109 -115.45 -29.06 29.66
C LEU A 109 -114.61 -30.21 29.08
N LYS A 110 -113.34 -30.31 29.45
CA LYS A 110 -112.40 -31.32 28.92
C LYS A 110 -112.45 -32.66 29.65
N HIS A 111 -112.77 -32.68 30.96
CA HIS A 111 -112.81 -33.89 31.79
C HIS A 111 -114.22 -34.48 32.01
N GLY A 112 -115.19 -34.12 31.17
CA GLY A 112 -116.38 -34.93 30.93
C GLY A 112 -117.27 -35.16 32.15
N HIS A 113 -117.83 -34.09 32.72
CA HIS A 113 -119.02 -34.21 33.55
C HIS A 113 -120.31 -34.01 32.73
N LYS A 114 -121.28 -34.88 33.04
CA LYS A 114 -122.55 -35.08 32.35
C LYS A 114 -123.38 -33.80 32.24
N GLY A 115 -123.88 -33.52 31.04
CA GLY A 115 -125.22 -32.96 30.85
C GLY A 115 -125.30 -31.74 29.95
N ALA A 116 -125.70 -31.95 28.69
CA ALA A 116 -126.57 -31.03 28.00
C ALA A 116 -127.64 -31.86 27.28
N PHE A 117 -128.89 -31.71 27.70
CA PHE A 117 -130.05 -32.28 27.01
C PHE A 117 -130.14 -31.61 25.63
N ASN A 118 -129.85 -32.37 24.57
CA ASN A 118 -130.04 -31.91 23.21
C ASN A 118 -131.54 -31.90 22.87
N ILE A 119 -132.20 -30.77 23.14
CA ILE A 119 -133.43 -30.42 22.44
C ILE A 119 -132.99 -29.62 21.22
N THR A 120 -132.89 -30.29 20.07
CA THR A 120 -132.66 -29.62 18.79
C THR A 120 -133.92 -28.85 18.41
N ILE A 121 -134.00 -27.58 18.82
CA ILE A 121 -134.97 -26.63 18.29
C ILE A 121 -134.44 -26.15 16.94
N PRO A 122 -135.19 -26.28 15.83
CA PRO A 122 -134.73 -25.87 14.52
C PRO A 122 -134.48 -24.34 14.44
N GLU A 123 -133.33 -23.96 13.87
CA GLU A 123 -132.78 -22.59 13.81
C GLU A 123 -133.74 -21.55 13.21
N SER A 124 -134.72 -21.97 12.42
CA SER A 124 -135.68 -21.08 11.75
C SER A 124 -136.67 -20.38 12.68
N LYS A 125 -136.67 -20.70 13.99
CA LYS A 125 -137.57 -20.11 15.01
C LYS A 125 -136.84 -19.25 16.06
N LEU A 126 -135.52 -19.08 15.95
CA LEU A 126 -134.72 -18.36 16.92
C LEU A 126 -134.54 -16.90 16.47
N GLY A 127 -135.17 -15.98 17.18
CA GLY A 127 -135.03 -14.53 16.96
C GLY A 127 -133.89 -13.92 17.80
N PRO A 128 -133.54 -12.64 17.58
CA PRO A 128 -132.44 -11.97 18.29
C PRO A 128 -132.60 -11.90 19.82
N ALA A 129 -133.80 -12.17 20.36
CA ALA A 129 -134.07 -12.22 21.80
C ALA A 129 -133.66 -13.54 22.49
N SER A 130 -133.43 -14.63 21.75
CA SER A 130 -133.02 -15.92 22.35
C SER A 130 -131.55 -15.95 22.79
N MET A 131 -130.74 -14.97 22.36
CA MET A 131 -129.29 -14.89 22.62
C MET A 131 -128.50 -16.17 22.26
N GLN A 132 -129.02 -16.99 21.34
CA GLN A 132 -128.39 -18.26 20.96
C GLN A 132 -127.57 -18.21 19.66
N ILE A 133 -127.69 -17.14 18.86
CA ILE A 133 -126.92 -16.96 17.63
C ILE A 133 -126.44 -15.51 17.61
N PHE A 134 -125.12 -15.31 17.57
CA PHE A 134 -124.51 -13.98 17.45
C PHE A 134 -123.79 -13.85 16.11
N GLN A 135 -123.99 -12.74 15.39
CA GLN A 135 -123.32 -12.50 14.11
C GLN A 135 -121.77 -12.39 14.21
N GLY A 136 -121.24 -12.27 15.42
CA GLY A 136 -119.81 -12.29 15.73
C GLY A 136 -119.24 -13.67 16.11
N GLU A 137 -120.01 -14.77 16.05
CA GLU A 137 -119.55 -16.14 16.35
C GLU A 137 -118.57 -16.72 15.33
N GLY A 138 -118.14 -15.92 14.34
CA GLY A 138 -117.08 -16.32 13.41
C GLY A 138 -117.48 -17.43 12.43
N VAL A 139 -118.78 -17.53 12.09
CA VAL A 139 -119.27 -18.49 11.08
C VAL A 139 -118.64 -18.14 9.72
N GLY A 140 -117.52 -18.79 9.39
CA GLY A 140 -116.70 -18.54 8.20
C GLY A 140 -115.23 -18.17 8.48
N GLU A 141 -114.84 -17.89 9.73
CA GLU A 141 -113.45 -17.58 10.09
C GLU A 141 -112.49 -18.72 9.79
N GLU A 142 -112.93 -19.97 9.94
CA GLU A 142 -112.11 -21.13 9.55
C GLU A 142 -111.79 -21.14 8.05
N LYS A 143 -112.73 -20.70 7.20
CA LYS A 143 -112.50 -20.61 5.75
C LYS A 143 -111.50 -19.50 5.43
N LEU A 144 -111.67 -18.32 6.03
CA LEU A 144 -110.71 -17.21 5.93
C LEU A 144 -109.31 -17.58 6.45
N ARG A 145 -109.23 -18.31 7.56
CA ARG A 145 -107.97 -18.77 8.14
C ARG A 145 -107.29 -19.81 7.25
N ARG A 146 -108.05 -20.71 6.62
CA ARG A 146 -107.56 -21.66 5.61
C ARG A 146 -107.01 -20.94 4.38
N GLU A 147 -107.75 -19.96 3.85
CA GLU A 147 -107.31 -19.15 2.72
C GLU A 147 -106.04 -18.34 3.04
N GLN A 148 -105.94 -17.79 4.25
CA GLN A 148 -104.71 -17.13 4.73
C GLN A 148 -103.54 -18.11 4.85
N THR A 149 -103.75 -19.31 5.42
CA THR A 149 -102.68 -20.31 5.51
C THR A 149 -102.21 -20.75 4.14
N GLU A 150 -103.14 -20.99 3.20
CA GLU A 150 -102.80 -21.36 1.82
C GLU A 150 -102.01 -20.24 1.12
N GLN A 151 -102.35 -18.97 1.36
CA GLN A 151 -101.61 -17.85 0.81
C GLN A 151 -100.19 -17.76 1.41
N THR A 152 -100.07 -17.91 2.74
CA THR A 152 -98.75 -17.90 3.39
C THR A 152 -97.87 -19.08 2.97
N GLU A 153 -98.45 -20.26 2.75
CA GLU A 153 -97.73 -21.44 2.25
C GLU A 153 -97.19 -21.20 0.85
N LYS A 154 -97.99 -20.61 -0.05
CA LYS A 154 -97.55 -20.24 -1.41
C LYS A 154 -96.42 -19.21 -1.37
N ASP A 155 -96.53 -18.19 -0.54
CA ASP A 155 -95.51 -17.14 -0.41
C ASP A 155 -94.19 -17.71 0.14
N LEU A 156 -94.26 -18.60 1.15
CA LEU A 156 -93.09 -19.28 1.70
C LEU A 156 -92.44 -20.24 0.69
N GLN A 157 -93.24 -20.98 -0.07
CA GLN A 157 -92.73 -21.83 -1.15
C GLN A 157 -92.00 -21.01 -2.21
N ALA A 158 -92.58 -19.89 -2.65
CA ALA A 158 -91.93 -18.98 -3.60
C ALA A 158 -90.61 -18.40 -3.05
N GLN A 159 -90.56 -18.01 -1.76
CA GLN A 159 -89.32 -17.55 -1.12
C GLN A 159 -88.26 -18.65 -1.03
N MET A 160 -88.65 -19.89 -0.72
CA MET A 160 -87.73 -21.02 -0.68
C MET A 160 -87.13 -21.33 -2.05
N GLU A 161 -87.95 -21.31 -3.10
CA GLU A 161 -87.50 -21.51 -4.47
C GLU A 161 -86.55 -20.41 -4.93
N ASP A 162 -86.87 -19.15 -4.64
CA ASP A 162 -86.01 -18.01 -4.97
C ASP A 162 -84.67 -18.07 -4.22
N ASN A 163 -84.69 -18.37 -2.92
CA ASN A 163 -83.46 -18.55 -2.14
C ASN A 163 -82.61 -19.72 -2.67
N LYS A 164 -83.23 -20.84 -3.07
CA LYS A 164 -82.50 -21.96 -3.70
C LYS A 164 -81.86 -21.51 -5.02
N ARG A 165 -82.57 -20.74 -5.85
CA ARG A 165 -82.04 -20.20 -7.10
C ARG A 165 -80.82 -19.30 -6.85
N ARG A 166 -80.93 -18.33 -5.94
CA ARG A 166 -79.81 -17.44 -5.58
C ARG A 166 -78.60 -18.23 -5.07
N HIS A 167 -78.83 -19.22 -4.21
CA HIS A 167 -77.75 -20.09 -3.72
C HIS A 167 -77.03 -20.85 -4.84
N MET A 168 -77.77 -21.35 -5.83
CA MET A 168 -77.16 -22.02 -6.98
C MET A 168 -76.39 -21.05 -7.87
N GLU A 169 -76.89 -19.83 -8.06
CA GLU A 169 -76.19 -18.76 -8.78
C GLU A 169 -74.90 -18.37 -8.07
N ASP A 170 -74.92 -18.22 -6.74
CA ASP A 170 -73.74 -17.84 -5.96
C ASP A 170 -72.68 -18.94 -5.98
N LYS A 171 -73.08 -20.21 -5.83
CA LYS A 171 -72.18 -21.36 -6.04
C LYS A 171 -71.58 -21.39 -7.45
N HIS A 172 -72.35 -21.03 -8.46
CA HIS A 172 -71.85 -20.97 -9.83
C HIS A 172 -70.82 -19.85 -9.99
N LYS A 173 -71.08 -18.66 -9.42
CA LYS A 173 -70.11 -17.55 -9.40
C LYS A 173 -68.84 -17.93 -8.66
N GLU A 174 -68.94 -18.57 -7.49
CA GLU A 174 -67.77 -19.06 -6.73
C GLU A 174 -66.94 -20.03 -7.56
N MET A 175 -67.57 -21.01 -8.22
CA MET A 175 -66.87 -21.96 -9.09
C MET A 175 -66.16 -21.29 -10.27
N LEU A 176 -66.73 -20.22 -10.83
CA LEU A 176 -66.08 -19.44 -11.89
C LEU A 176 -64.86 -18.68 -11.35
N VAL A 177 -64.99 -18.03 -10.20
CA VAL A 177 -63.87 -17.32 -9.55
C VAL A 177 -62.74 -18.28 -9.18
N ASP A 178 -63.06 -19.46 -8.64
CA ASP A 178 -62.07 -20.49 -8.31
C ASP A 178 -61.32 -20.95 -9.56
N ARG A 179 -62.03 -21.13 -10.68
CA ARG A 179 -61.43 -21.50 -11.95
C ARG A 179 -60.51 -20.41 -12.50
N GLU A 180 -60.91 -19.15 -12.39
CA GLU A 180 -60.09 -18.01 -12.79
C GLU A 180 -58.82 -17.92 -11.94
N LEU A 181 -58.93 -18.11 -10.63
CA LEU A 181 -57.80 -18.11 -9.71
C LEU A 181 -56.78 -19.19 -10.07
N VAL A 182 -57.24 -20.42 -10.29
CA VAL A 182 -56.38 -21.53 -10.72
C VAL A 182 -55.69 -21.20 -12.05
N HIS A 183 -56.40 -20.59 -13.00
CA HIS A 183 -55.81 -20.17 -14.27
C HIS A 183 -54.73 -19.09 -14.06
N THR A 184 -54.98 -18.11 -13.19
CA THR A 184 -53.97 -17.07 -12.88
C THR A 184 -52.74 -17.64 -12.19
N ASP A 185 -52.92 -18.61 -11.29
CA ASP A 185 -51.81 -19.27 -10.60
C ASP A 185 -50.95 -20.09 -11.58
N LEU A 186 -51.58 -20.86 -12.47
CA LEU A 186 -50.88 -21.60 -13.52
C LEU A 186 -50.10 -20.66 -14.44
N TRP A 187 -50.73 -19.56 -14.86
CA TRP A 187 -50.07 -18.56 -15.69
C TRP A 187 -48.88 -17.91 -14.97
N ALA A 188 -49.00 -17.60 -13.67
CA ALA A 188 -47.91 -17.07 -12.88
C ALA A 188 -46.72 -18.05 -12.77
N ILE A 189 -47.00 -19.35 -12.63
CA ILE A 189 -45.97 -20.40 -12.61
C ILE A 189 -45.23 -20.47 -13.95
N GLU A 190 -45.96 -20.44 -15.08
CA GLU A 190 -45.36 -20.44 -16.42
C GLU A 190 -44.48 -19.20 -16.65
N GLN A 191 -44.95 -18.02 -16.25
CA GLN A 191 -44.17 -16.78 -16.35
C GLN A 191 -42.90 -16.84 -15.50
N ALA A 192 -42.99 -17.32 -14.26
CA ALA A 192 -41.83 -17.48 -13.39
C ALA A 192 -40.81 -18.48 -13.95
N ALA A 193 -41.26 -19.56 -14.61
CA ALA A 193 -40.38 -20.51 -15.27
C ALA A 193 -39.64 -19.86 -16.45
N LEU A 194 -40.35 -19.14 -17.32
CA LEU A 194 -39.76 -18.41 -18.44
C LEU A 194 -38.76 -17.33 -17.98
N GLU A 195 -39.07 -16.62 -16.90
CA GLU A 195 -38.18 -15.62 -16.33
C GLU A 195 -36.89 -16.24 -15.81
N LYS A 196 -36.96 -17.40 -15.12
CA LYS A 196 -35.77 -18.13 -14.67
C LYS A 196 -34.89 -18.56 -15.85
N GLU A 197 -35.46 -19.01 -16.95
CA GLU A 197 -34.67 -19.35 -18.14
C GLU A 197 -34.02 -18.12 -18.78
N ARG A 198 -34.71 -16.97 -18.81
CA ARG A 198 -34.13 -15.68 -19.23
C ARG A 198 -32.99 -15.23 -18.33
N GLN A 199 -33.14 -15.40 -17.01
CA GLN A 199 -32.09 -15.08 -16.05
C GLN A 199 -30.86 -15.99 -16.26
N LYS A 200 -31.06 -17.31 -16.43
CA LYS A 200 -29.97 -18.26 -16.72
C LYS A 200 -29.22 -17.90 -18.00
N THR A 201 -29.95 -17.63 -19.08
CA THR A 201 -29.33 -17.24 -20.36
C THR A 201 -28.55 -15.93 -20.24
N THR A 202 -29.09 -14.95 -19.52
CA THR A 202 -28.39 -13.68 -19.22
C THR A 202 -27.11 -13.92 -18.41
N CYS A 203 -27.15 -14.78 -17.39
CA CYS A 203 -25.97 -15.14 -16.61
C CYS A 203 -24.89 -15.78 -17.50
N ILE A 204 -25.27 -16.75 -18.34
CA ILE A 204 -24.32 -17.41 -19.26
C ILE A 204 -23.70 -16.41 -20.23
N VAL A 205 -24.48 -15.50 -20.79
CA VAL A 205 -23.98 -14.44 -21.68
C VAL A 205 -23.00 -13.54 -20.94
N ASN A 206 -23.35 -13.08 -19.72
CA ASN A 206 -22.47 -12.24 -18.92
C ASN A 206 -21.17 -12.97 -18.54
N ASP A 207 -21.24 -14.25 -18.18
CA ASP A 207 -20.07 -15.05 -17.86
C ASP A 207 -19.15 -15.20 -19.07
N SER A 208 -19.72 -15.49 -20.25
CA SER A 208 -18.94 -15.56 -21.49
C SER A 208 -18.28 -14.21 -21.84
N TYR A 209 -18.99 -13.10 -21.65
CA TYR A 209 -18.45 -11.76 -21.87
C TYR A 209 -17.33 -11.42 -20.88
N ASN A 210 -17.53 -11.73 -19.59
CA ASN A 210 -16.52 -11.52 -18.55
C ASN A 210 -15.26 -12.36 -18.80
N GLN A 211 -15.40 -13.59 -19.31
CA GLN A 211 -14.28 -14.43 -19.72
C GLN A 211 -13.49 -13.79 -20.86
N VAL A 212 -14.17 -13.29 -21.90
CA VAL A 212 -13.53 -12.59 -23.03
C VAL A 212 -12.81 -11.34 -22.54
N LEU A 213 -13.45 -10.53 -21.68
CA LEU A 213 -12.85 -9.34 -21.12
C LEU A 213 -11.63 -9.65 -20.24
N ALA A 214 -11.66 -10.75 -19.47
CA ALA A 214 -10.53 -11.21 -18.68
C ALA A 214 -9.36 -11.65 -19.57
N ALA A 215 -9.63 -12.35 -20.67
CA ALA A 215 -8.62 -12.74 -21.65
C ALA A 215 -7.99 -11.51 -22.33
N GLU A 216 -8.80 -10.53 -22.76
CA GLU A 216 -8.30 -9.28 -23.35
C GLU A 216 -7.38 -8.53 -22.38
N ARG A 217 -7.76 -8.43 -21.10
CA ARG A 217 -6.92 -7.82 -20.06
C ARG A 217 -5.63 -8.59 -19.84
N ALA A 218 -5.68 -9.91 -19.87
CA ALA A 218 -4.49 -10.74 -19.71
C ALA A 218 -3.50 -10.56 -20.87
N GLU A 219 -4.00 -10.47 -22.11
CA GLU A 219 -3.18 -10.19 -23.28
C GLU A 219 -2.57 -8.78 -23.23
N LYS A 220 -3.35 -7.75 -22.90
CA LYS A 220 -2.80 -6.39 -22.70
C LYS A 220 -1.70 -6.35 -21.65
N LEU A 221 -1.85 -7.09 -20.55
CA LEU A 221 -0.83 -7.18 -19.51
C LEU A 221 0.41 -7.96 -19.97
N ARG A 222 0.26 -8.92 -20.89
CA ARG A 222 1.41 -9.60 -21.51
C ARG A 222 2.15 -8.65 -22.44
N GLU A 223 1.43 -7.94 -23.31
CA GLU A 223 2.02 -6.93 -24.21
C GLU A 223 2.76 -5.85 -23.44
N GLN A 224 2.20 -5.36 -22.33
CA GLN A 224 2.86 -4.40 -21.44
C GLN A 224 4.14 -4.96 -20.85
N ARG A 225 4.13 -6.21 -20.35
CA ARG A 225 5.33 -6.86 -19.82
C ARG A 225 6.41 -7.02 -20.89
N GLU A 226 6.04 -7.45 -22.09
CA GLU A 226 6.99 -7.54 -23.20
C GLU A 226 7.54 -6.16 -23.60
N ALA A 227 6.73 -5.11 -23.57
CA ALA A 227 7.19 -3.74 -23.82
C ALA A 227 8.17 -3.27 -22.73
N GLU A 228 7.86 -3.49 -21.46
CA GLU A 228 8.74 -3.19 -20.32
C GLU A 228 10.06 -3.96 -20.42
N GLU A 229 10.03 -5.23 -20.81
CA GLU A 229 11.23 -6.03 -21.04
C GLU A 229 12.06 -5.47 -22.21
N ARG A 230 11.44 -5.10 -23.32
CA ARG A 230 12.12 -4.46 -24.46
C ARG A 230 12.77 -3.13 -24.06
N GLU A 231 12.06 -2.29 -23.32
CA GLU A 231 12.58 -1.02 -22.81
C GLU A 231 13.73 -1.24 -21.81
N SER A 232 13.60 -2.24 -20.94
CA SER A 232 14.65 -2.62 -19.98
C SER A 232 15.91 -3.10 -20.69
N LEU A 233 15.76 -3.95 -21.73
CA LEU A 233 16.86 -4.37 -22.58
C LEU A 233 17.50 -3.17 -23.29
N ALA A 234 16.70 -2.30 -23.91
CA ALA A 234 17.18 -1.11 -24.61
C ALA A 234 17.95 -0.17 -23.65
N HIS A 235 17.43 0.02 -22.43
CA HIS A 235 18.09 0.79 -21.39
C HIS A 235 19.42 0.16 -20.95
N MET A 236 19.46 -1.17 -20.76
CA MET A 236 20.72 -1.88 -20.47
C MET A 236 21.72 -1.71 -21.60
N PHE A 237 21.31 -1.91 -22.86
CA PHE A 237 22.19 -1.71 -24.01
C PHE A 237 22.72 -0.28 -24.06
N HIS A 238 21.84 0.71 -23.95
CA HIS A 238 22.23 2.12 -23.96
C HIS A 238 23.22 2.45 -22.84
N THR A 239 22.96 1.94 -21.62
CA THR A 239 23.85 2.11 -20.47
C THR A 239 25.21 1.48 -20.76
N MET A 240 25.24 0.25 -21.27
CA MET A 240 26.48 -0.46 -21.57
C MET A 240 27.29 0.20 -22.68
N THR A 241 26.63 0.77 -23.69
CA THR A 241 27.28 1.51 -24.79
C THR A 241 27.55 2.97 -24.47
N SER A 242 27.11 3.47 -23.32
CA SER A 242 27.29 4.86 -22.91
C SER A 242 28.78 5.18 -22.72
N ASP A 243 29.19 6.39 -23.12
CA ASP A 243 30.57 6.88 -23.03
C ASP A 243 31.17 6.81 -21.61
N LEU A 244 30.31 6.82 -20.59
CA LEU A 244 30.72 6.63 -19.20
C LEU A 244 31.18 5.19 -18.93
N MET A 245 30.47 4.18 -19.45
CA MET A 245 30.73 2.76 -19.19
C MET A 245 31.79 2.18 -20.12
N THR A 246 31.86 2.65 -21.36
CA THR A 246 32.89 2.25 -22.36
C THR A 246 34.18 3.05 -22.24
N GLU A 247 34.17 4.10 -21.42
CA GLU A 247 35.24 5.07 -21.26
C GLU A 247 35.82 5.61 -22.58
N CYS A 248 34.98 5.81 -23.61
CA CYS A 248 35.39 6.34 -24.92
C CYS A 248 36.39 7.51 -24.81
N VAL A 249 37.54 7.37 -25.48
CA VAL A 249 38.64 8.37 -25.48
C VAL A 249 38.30 9.55 -26.41
N GLU A 250 37.57 9.27 -27.49
CA GLU A 250 37.16 10.27 -28.50
C GLU A 250 36.21 11.34 -27.95
N ALA A 251 35.46 11.03 -26.88
CA ALA A 251 34.57 11.99 -26.23
C ALA A 251 35.33 13.20 -25.65
N ALA A 252 36.61 13.01 -25.30
CA ALA A 252 37.44 14.07 -24.72
C ALA A 252 37.91 15.09 -25.77
N ASP A 253 37.90 14.74 -27.07
CA ASP A 253 38.41 15.57 -28.15
C ASP A 253 37.35 16.57 -28.63
N ILE A 254 37.63 17.86 -28.49
CA ILE A 254 36.81 18.92 -29.09
C ILE A 254 37.30 19.16 -30.51
N GLN A 255 36.46 18.83 -31.50
CA GLN A 255 36.65 19.31 -32.86
C GLN A 255 36.26 20.80 -32.94
N VAL A 256 37.21 21.68 -32.64
CA VAL A 256 37.04 23.11 -32.87
C VAL A 256 37.28 23.38 -34.35
N GLY A 257 36.19 23.57 -35.11
CA GLY A 257 36.28 23.96 -36.52
C GLY A 257 37.14 25.21 -36.72
N GLY A 258 37.91 25.25 -37.81
CA GLY A 258 38.73 26.41 -38.19
C GLY A 258 40.27 26.23 -38.07
N GLY A 259 40.78 25.00 -38.18
CA GLY A 259 42.24 24.75 -38.28
C GLY A 259 43.01 24.90 -36.99
N ARG A 260 42.34 24.97 -35.83
CA ARG A 260 42.98 24.93 -34.52
C ARG A 260 43.37 23.49 -34.15
N PRO A 261 44.51 23.28 -33.46
CA PRO A 261 44.86 21.95 -32.99
C PRO A 261 43.78 21.41 -32.02
N PRO A 262 43.55 20.09 -31.99
CA PRO A 262 42.53 19.48 -31.14
C PRO A 262 42.71 19.92 -29.69
N GLN A 263 41.64 20.42 -29.07
CA GLN A 263 41.64 20.77 -27.65
C GLN A 263 40.92 19.67 -26.90
N VAL A 264 41.49 19.24 -25.77
CA VAL A 264 40.90 18.20 -24.94
C VAL A 264 40.15 18.84 -23.77
N LEU A 265 38.93 18.38 -23.50
CA LEU A 265 38.15 18.82 -22.36
C LEU A 265 38.86 18.44 -21.05
N VAL A 266 39.12 19.44 -20.21
CA VAL A 266 39.86 19.27 -18.93
C VAL A 266 39.22 18.19 -18.04
N ASN A 267 37.89 18.15 -17.99
CA ASN A 267 37.15 17.24 -17.11
C ASN A 267 37.04 15.80 -17.67
N GLN A 268 37.44 15.59 -18.92
CA GLN A 268 37.31 14.29 -19.62
C GLN A 268 38.68 13.73 -20.04
N TRP A 269 39.77 14.32 -19.56
CA TRP A 269 41.13 13.81 -19.83
C TRP A 269 41.37 12.47 -19.11
N LYS A 270 41.60 11.41 -19.89
CA LYS A 270 41.83 10.03 -19.39
C LYS A 270 43.25 9.50 -19.61
N GLY A 271 44.21 10.38 -19.93
CA GLY A 271 45.60 10.01 -20.19
C GLY A 271 46.04 10.25 -21.64
N MET A 272 47.31 9.98 -21.93
CA MET A 272 47.88 10.12 -23.28
C MET A 272 47.49 8.93 -24.18
N ASN A 273 47.30 9.20 -25.47
CA ASN A 273 47.02 8.14 -26.44
C ASN A 273 48.24 7.19 -26.58
N THR A 274 47.98 5.91 -26.86
CA THR A 274 49.00 4.89 -27.14
C THR A 274 49.95 5.30 -28.26
N GLU A 275 49.45 6.00 -29.29
CA GLU A 275 50.27 6.54 -30.37
C GLU A 275 51.23 7.62 -29.86
N GLN A 276 50.74 8.56 -29.03
CA GLN A 276 51.57 9.59 -28.40
C GLN A 276 52.64 8.97 -27.50
N LEU A 277 52.27 7.99 -26.67
CA LEU A 277 53.23 7.25 -25.84
C LEU A 277 54.28 6.53 -26.71
N SER A 278 53.88 5.95 -27.84
CA SER A 278 54.81 5.31 -28.78
C SER A 278 55.81 6.31 -29.38
N THR A 279 55.37 7.53 -29.69
CA THR A 279 56.27 8.59 -30.19
C THR A 279 57.26 9.04 -29.13
N ILE A 280 56.83 9.18 -27.88
CA ILE A 280 57.71 9.51 -26.75
C ILE A 280 58.76 8.41 -26.55
N HIS A 281 58.35 7.13 -26.61
CA HIS A 281 59.30 6.02 -26.51
C HIS A 281 60.33 6.07 -27.64
N LYS A 282 59.91 6.27 -28.89
CA LYS A 282 60.82 6.42 -30.04
C LYS A 282 61.78 7.60 -29.85
N GLN A 283 61.30 8.75 -29.40
CA GLN A 283 62.13 9.92 -29.14
C GLN A 283 63.14 9.66 -28.02
N ARG A 284 62.73 8.99 -26.94
CA ARG A 284 63.63 8.60 -25.85
C ARG A 284 64.74 7.68 -26.36
N ASP A 285 64.40 6.70 -27.19
CA ASP A 285 65.38 5.78 -27.75
C ASP A 285 66.37 6.50 -28.69
N GLN A 286 65.89 7.47 -29.48
CA GLN A 286 66.74 8.36 -30.28
C GLN A 286 67.69 9.19 -29.40
N GLN A 287 67.20 9.78 -28.32
CA GLN A 287 68.02 10.55 -27.37
C GLN A 287 69.11 9.69 -26.72
N LEU A 288 68.80 8.43 -26.38
CA LEU A 288 69.80 7.49 -25.85
C LEU A 288 70.90 7.22 -26.88
N LEU A 289 70.52 7.01 -28.15
CA LEU A 289 71.47 6.79 -29.23
C LEU A 289 72.35 8.02 -29.49
N GLU A 290 71.76 9.22 -29.51
CA GLU A 290 72.51 10.47 -29.66
C GLU A 290 73.49 10.70 -28.52
N LYS A 291 73.06 10.48 -27.27
CA LYS A 291 73.91 10.59 -26.09
C LYS A 291 75.05 9.56 -26.11
N GLN A 292 74.80 8.36 -26.63
CA GLN A 292 75.85 7.36 -26.82
C GLN A 292 76.87 7.81 -27.86
N LYS A 293 76.42 8.34 -29.01
CA LYS A 293 77.32 8.91 -30.03
C LYS A 293 78.16 10.07 -29.48
N GLN A 294 77.56 10.94 -28.66
CA GLN A 294 78.29 12.03 -27.99
C GLN A 294 79.39 11.49 -27.06
N ARG A 295 79.08 10.51 -26.21
CA ARG A 295 80.07 9.87 -25.34
C ARG A 295 81.21 9.22 -26.12
N ASP A 296 80.90 8.57 -27.24
CA ASP A 296 81.93 7.96 -28.08
C ASP A 296 82.79 9.02 -28.79
N ALA A 297 82.20 10.15 -29.21
CA ALA A 297 82.95 11.29 -29.72
C ALA A 297 83.84 11.95 -28.66
N GLU A 298 83.35 12.12 -27.43
CA GLU A 298 84.13 12.61 -26.28
C GLU A 298 85.33 11.70 -26.01
N LYS A 299 85.14 10.37 -25.97
CA LYS A 299 86.26 9.41 -25.82
C LYS A 299 87.30 9.55 -26.93
N ILE A 300 86.89 9.79 -28.17
CA ILE A 300 87.82 10.01 -29.29
C ILE A 300 88.59 11.32 -29.09
N GLN A 301 87.92 12.39 -28.66
CA GLN A 301 88.56 13.68 -28.36
C GLN A 301 89.55 13.55 -27.20
N ASP A 302 89.15 12.90 -26.11
CA ASP A 302 90.02 12.64 -24.94
C ASP A 302 91.23 11.79 -25.33
N ALA A 303 91.05 10.76 -26.16
CA ALA A 303 92.15 9.95 -26.68
C ALA A 303 93.10 10.81 -27.54
N ALA A 304 92.58 11.68 -28.41
CA ALA A 304 93.38 12.60 -29.20
C ALA A 304 94.15 13.61 -28.32
N TRP A 305 93.51 14.13 -27.26
CA TRP A 305 94.13 15.02 -26.28
C TRP A 305 95.24 14.32 -25.50
N ASN A 306 95.01 13.09 -25.03
CA ASN A 306 96.01 12.28 -24.36
C ASN A 306 97.23 12.01 -25.26
N LEU A 307 97.02 11.75 -26.55
CA LEU A 307 98.11 11.60 -27.51
C LEU A 307 98.91 12.90 -27.70
N GLN A 308 98.25 14.07 -27.70
CA GLN A 308 98.94 15.37 -27.73
C GLN A 308 99.76 15.59 -26.46
N LEU A 309 99.18 15.30 -25.29
CA LEU A 309 99.86 15.41 -24.00
C LEU A 309 101.12 14.52 -23.94
N LEU A 310 101.03 13.29 -24.43
CA LEU A 310 102.18 12.38 -24.53
C LEU A 310 103.27 12.92 -25.46
N LYS A 311 102.92 13.60 -26.56
CA LYS A 311 103.91 14.27 -27.43
C LYS A 311 104.61 15.40 -26.68
N TRP A 312 103.86 16.27 -26.02
CA TRP A 312 104.42 17.36 -25.20
C TRP A 312 105.31 16.84 -24.08
N SER A 313 104.89 15.78 -23.37
CA SER A 313 105.71 15.13 -22.34
C SER A 313 107.02 14.58 -22.90
N LYS A 314 107.00 13.89 -24.05
CA LYS A 314 108.23 13.41 -24.71
C LYS A 314 109.14 14.55 -25.15
N ASP A 315 108.59 15.65 -25.66
CA ASP A 315 109.37 16.80 -26.09
C ASP A 315 109.95 17.57 -24.89
N ALA A 316 109.21 17.67 -23.78
CA ALA A 316 109.71 18.19 -22.51
C ALA A 316 110.86 17.34 -21.97
N GLU A 317 110.73 16.00 -21.94
CA GLU A 317 111.82 15.11 -21.53
C GLU A 317 113.07 15.28 -22.41
N LYS A 318 112.92 15.42 -23.74
CA LYS A 318 114.05 15.71 -24.63
C LYS A 318 114.72 17.05 -24.29
N GLN A 319 113.92 18.07 -23.96
CA GLN A 319 114.46 19.37 -23.61
C GLN A 319 115.15 19.34 -22.25
N GLU A 320 114.61 18.63 -21.25
CA GLU A 320 115.27 18.39 -19.96
C GLU A 320 116.60 17.68 -20.14
N ARG A 321 116.68 16.66 -21.01
CA ARG A 321 117.93 15.98 -21.34
C ARG A 321 118.96 16.96 -21.91
N ARG A 322 118.57 17.83 -22.86
CA ARG A 322 119.46 18.87 -23.41
C ARG A 322 119.95 19.84 -22.33
N VAL A 323 119.06 20.28 -21.43
CA VAL A 323 119.43 21.16 -20.32
C VAL A 323 120.38 20.46 -19.34
N ALA A 324 120.16 19.17 -19.06
CA ALA A 324 121.04 18.38 -18.21
C ALA A 324 122.43 18.19 -18.84
N GLU A 325 122.50 17.96 -20.15
CA GLU A 325 123.77 17.90 -20.90
C GLU A 325 124.53 19.23 -20.81
N LEU A 326 123.86 20.36 -21.09
CA LEU A 326 124.47 21.70 -20.96
C LEU A 326 124.94 22.00 -19.52
N LYS A 327 124.16 21.60 -18.50
CA LYS A 327 124.58 21.74 -17.10
C LYS A 327 125.83 20.93 -16.79
N ARG A 328 125.92 19.69 -17.27
CA ARG A 328 127.13 18.87 -17.13
C ARG A 328 128.34 19.52 -17.80
N GLU A 329 128.18 20.10 -18.98
CA GLU A 329 129.25 20.83 -19.65
C GLU A 329 129.70 22.05 -18.84
N GLN A 330 128.76 22.82 -18.29
CA GLN A 330 129.06 23.95 -17.41
C GLN A 330 129.77 23.52 -16.12
N GLU A 331 129.34 22.43 -15.49
CA GLU A 331 130.00 21.85 -14.31
C GLU A 331 131.45 21.46 -14.62
N ILE A 332 131.69 20.77 -15.76
CA ILE A 332 133.05 20.42 -16.20
C ILE A 332 133.91 21.69 -16.43
N GLN A 333 133.34 22.74 -17.00
CA GLN A 333 134.06 24.01 -17.18
C GLN A 333 134.37 24.68 -15.84
N MET A 334 133.42 24.71 -14.91
CA MET A 334 133.61 25.23 -13.57
C MET A 334 134.66 24.46 -12.79
N ASP A 335 134.68 23.12 -12.88
CA ASP A 335 135.70 22.28 -12.24
C ASP A 335 137.10 22.57 -12.78
N ARG A 336 137.23 22.80 -14.09
CA ARG A 336 138.51 23.22 -14.71
C ARG A 336 138.98 24.58 -14.18
N LEU A 337 138.07 25.55 -14.07
CA LEU A 337 138.39 26.88 -13.54
C LEU A 337 138.77 26.81 -12.05
N ASN A 338 138.04 26.02 -11.25
CA ASN A 338 138.36 25.79 -9.84
C ASN A 338 139.73 25.13 -9.66
N MET A 339 140.09 24.16 -10.51
CA MET A 339 141.43 23.58 -10.49
C MET A 339 142.53 24.60 -10.80
N GLN A 340 142.28 25.55 -11.73
CA GLN A 340 143.24 26.63 -12.02
C GLN A 340 143.37 27.58 -10.81
N LEU A 341 142.25 28.03 -10.25
CA LEU A 341 142.23 28.92 -9.10
C LEU A 341 142.91 28.29 -7.87
N ALA A 342 142.71 26.99 -7.64
CA ALA A 342 143.37 26.26 -6.55
C ALA A 342 144.90 26.24 -6.71
N ARG A 343 145.41 26.09 -7.95
CA ARG A 343 146.86 26.17 -8.24
C ARG A 343 147.40 27.58 -7.98
N GLU A 344 146.67 28.61 -8.39
CA GLU A 344 147.05 30.01 -8.15
C GLU A 344 147.09 30.34 -6.66
N GLN A 345 146.10 29.88 -5.89
CA GLN A 345 146.08 30.07 -4.43
C GLN A 345 147.25 29.36 -3.74
N GLN A 346 147.56 28.12 -4.13
CA GLN A 346 148.74 27.41 -3.62
C GLN A 346 150.03 28.17 -3.92
N ALA A 347 150.21 28.66 -5.16
CA ALA A 347 151.36 29.47 -5.55
C ALA A 347 151.46 30.78 -4.74
N HIS A 348 150.31 31.42 -4.46
CA HIS A 348 150.28 32.63 -3.64
C HIS A 348 150.62 32.36 -2.16
N GLN A 349 150.10 31.28 -1.58
CA GLN A 349 150.46 30.86 -0.21
C GLN A 349 151.96 30.53 -0.10
N GLU A 350 152.54 29.87 -1.12
CA GLU A 350 153.98 29.65 -1.18
C GLU A 350 154.78 30.96 -1.21
N TYR A 351 154.32 31.97 -1.96
CA TYR A 351 154.95 33.29 -2.01
C TYR A 351 154.93 33.99 -0.65
N LEU A 352 153.78 34.01 0.03
CA LEU A 352 153.63 34.63 1.35
C LEU A 352 154.57 33.99 2.38
N ASN A 353 154.57 32.65 2.46
CA ASN A 353 155.35 31.91 3.46
C ASN A 353 156.86 31.99 3.21
N LYS A 354 157.32 31.99 1.95
CA LYS A 354 158.76 31.97 1.61
C LYS A 354 159.41 33.36 1.51
N LYS A 355 158.67 34.41 1.15
CA LYS A 355 159.25 35.75 0.87
C LYS A 355 158.85 36.85 1.87
N LEU A 356 157.64 36.80 2.44
CA LEU A 356 157.14 37.85 3.34
C LEU A 356 157.31 37.52 4.83
N TYR A 357 157.15 36.26 5.22
CA TYR A 357 157.19 35.86 6.64
C TYR A 357 158.57 35.47 7.20
N THR A 358 159.64 35.66 6.43
CA THR A 358 161.03 35.47 6.91
C THR A 358 161.69 36.82 7.22
N ASN A 359 161.64 37.25 8.47
CA ASN A 359 162.37 38.44 8.94
C ASN A 359 163.85 38.10 9.18
N LYS A 360 164.75 38.69 8.39
CA LYS A 360 166.19 38.71 8.68
C LYS A 360 166.53 40.06 9.33
N PRO A 361 167.18 40.11 10.51
CA PRO A 361 167.52 41.38 11.15
C PRO A 361 168.48 42.20 10.26
N THR A 362 168.09 43.44 9.99
CA THR A 362 168.78 44.41 9.14
C THR A 362 170.07 44.90 9.79
N LYS A 363 171.12 45.21 9.00
CA LYS A 363 172.44 45.63 9.51
C LYS A 363 172.36 46.79 10.52
N ASP A 364 171.40 47.71 10.38
CA ASP A 364 171.14 48.84 11.29
C ASP A 364 170.82 48.43 12.74
N TYR A 365 170.30 47.21 12.96
CA TYR A 365 170.10 46.63 14.29
C TYR A 365 171.41 46.40 15.04
N PHE A 366 172.49 46.02 14.32
CA PHE A 366 173.79 45.76 14.93
C PHE A 366 174.61 47.04 15.17
N TRP A 367 174.32 48.12 14.44
CA TRP A 367 174.96 49.44 14.64
C TRP A 367 174.45 50.18 15.90
N GLN A 368 173.46 49.64 16.63
CA GLN A 368 172.93 50.21 17.88
C GLN A 368 173.74 49.84 19.14
N PHE A 369 174.75 48.97 19.04
CA PHE A 369 175.55 48.53 20.19
C PHE A 369 176.99 49.10 20.13
N ASN A 370 177.49 49.62 21.27
CA ASN A 370 178.85 50.16 21.48
C ASN A 370 179.23 51.45 20.72
N THR A 371 178.28 52.36 20.46
CA THR A 371 178.53 53.67 19.82
C THR A 371 178.76 54.82 20.82
N SER A 372 178.85 54.53 22.12
CA SER A 372 178.84 55.52 23.20
C SER A 372 179.61 55.01 24.43
N SER A 373 180.81 55.54 24.66
CA SER A 373 181.44 55.64 26.00
C SER A 373 181.06 56.99 26.64
N ARG A 374 179.94 57.55 26.17
CA ARG A 374 179.38 58.88 26.36
C ARG A 374 177.98 58.96 25.75
#